data_AF-A0A0Q8BF30-F1
#
_entry.id   AF-A0A0Q8BF30-F1
#
_cell.length_a   1.000
_cell.length_b   1.000
_cell.length_c   1.000
_cell.angle_alpha   90.00
_cell.angle_beta   90.00
_cell.angle_gamma   90.00
#
_symmetry.space_group_name_H-M   'P 1'
#
loop_
_entity.id
_entity.type
_entity.pdbx_description
1 polymer ?
#
loop_
_entity_poly.entity_id
_entity_poly.type
_entity_poly.pdbx_seq_one_letter_code
_entity_poly.pdbx_strand_id
1 'polypeptide(L)'
;MADDTGEIHAINTAWQIAIQEILRMVIRDMYLSGGEAAFMGHIKRIEEAAVDSIYTDLRLRGTDEWTEVLVKEKASNFVTTLLTSFTFDRA
;
A
#
# COMPACT_ATOMS: atom_id res chain seq x y z
N MET A 1 -1.50 -10.55 -30.63
CA MET A 1 -1.12 -9.24 -30.04
C MET A 1 -2.19 -8.65 -29.13
N ALA A 2 -3.50 -8.87 -29.36
CA ALA A 2 -4.53 -8.47 -28.39
C ALA A 2 -4.66 -9.44 -27.19
N ASP A 3 -4.33 -10.72 -27.40
CA ASP A 3 -4.40 -11.77 -26.36
C ASP A 3 -3.40 -11.55 -25.22
N ASP A 4 -2.14 -11.22 -25.55
CA ASP A 4 -1.07 -10.99 -24.56
C ASP A 4 -1.38 -9.80 -23.63
N THR A 5 -2.01 -8.74 -24.15
CA THR A 5 -2.37 -7.55 -23.37
C THR A 5 -3.50 -7.86 -22.40
N GLY A 6 -4.49 -8.66 -22.82
CA GLY A 6 -5.59 -9.11 -21.96
C GLY A 6 -5.10 -9.97 -20.80
N GLU A 7 -4.18 -10.90 -21.08
CA GLU A 7 -3.58 -11.77 -20.07
C GLU A 7 -2.72 -10.98 -19.06
N ILE A 8 -1.88 -10.06 -19.53
CA ILE A 8 -1.07 -9.18 -18.65
C ILE A 8 -1.97 -8.31 -17.77
N HIS A 9 -3.06 -7.75 -18.32
CA HIS A 9 -4.02 -6.99 -17.51
C HIS A 9 -4.69 -7.86 -16.46
N ALA A 10 -5.12 -9.09 -16.82
CA ALA A 10 -5.74 -10.01 -15.88
C ALA A 10 -4.79 -10.39 -14.73
N ILE A 11 -3.52 -10.66 -15.03
CA ILE A 11 -2.49 -10.99 -14.03
C ILE A 11 -2.26 -9.80 -13.09
N ASN A 12 -2.10 -8.59 -13.64
CA ASN A 12 -1.91 -7.38 -12.83
C ASN A 12 -3.11 -7.11 -11.92
N THR A 13 -4.33 -7.26 -12.44
CA THR A 13 -5.55 -7.10 -11.64
C THR A 13 -5.66 -8.17 -10.57
N ALA A 14 -5.37 -9.44 -10.89
CA ALA A 14 -5.38 -10.52 -9.90
C ALA A 14 -4.38 -10.27 -8.76
N TRP A 15 -3.18 -9.79 -9.09
CA TRP A 15 -2.17 -9.44 -8.09
C TRP A 15 -2.62 -8.28 -7.19
N GLN A 16 -3.22 -7.24 -7.77
CA GLN A 16 -3.79 -6.12 -7.01
C GLN A 16 -4.89 -6.59 -6.04
N ILE A 17 -5.81 -7.43 -6.50
CA ILE A 17 -6.88 -7.99 -5.67
C ILE A 17 -6.28 -8.85 -4.54
N ALA A 18 -5.36 -9.75 -4.86
CA ALA A 18 -4.75 -10.63 -3.88
C ALA A 18 -4.06 -9.86 -2.75
N ILE A 19 -3.31 -8.81 -3.08
CA ILE A 19 -2.65 -7.96 -2.08
C ILE A 19 -3.67 -7.18 -1.26
N GLN A 20 -4.70 -6.63 -1.89
CA GLN A 20 -5.76 -5.92 -1.17
C GLN A 20 -6.46 -6.84 -0.15
N GLU A 21 -6.77 -8.08 -0.53
CA GLU A 21 -7.41 -9.05 0.38
C GLU A 21 -6.50 -9.50 1.52
N ILE A 22 -5.21 -9.73 1.26
CA ILE A 22 -4.23 -10.05 2.31
C ILE A 22 -4.13 -8.88 3.30
N LEU A 23 -4.00 -7.65 2.80
CA LEU A 23 -3.92 -6.46 3.66
C LEU A 23 -5.19 -6.30 4.51
N ARG A 24 -6.38 -6.46 3.92
CA ARG A 24 -7.65 -6.44 4.66
C ARG A 24 -7.69 -7.49 5.78
N MET A 25 -7.20 -8.70 5.52
CA MET A 25 -7.17 -9.76 6.55
C MET A 25 -6.21 -9.41 7.69
N VAL A 26 -4.98 -8.97 7.39
CA VAL A 26 -4.00 -8.58 8.41
C VAL A 26 -4.53 -7.44 9.27
N ILE A 27 -5.13 -6.43 8.65
CA ILE A 27 -5.70 -5.27 9.34
C ILE A 27 -6.87 -5.66 10.24
N ARG A 28 -7.75 -6.55 9.78
CA ARG A 28 -8.86 -7.07 10.59
C ARG A 28 -8.35 -7.83 11.81
N ASP A 29 -7.32 -8.66 11.64
CA ASP A 29 -6.70 -9.40 12.75
C ASP A 29 -6.05 -8.47 13.79
N MET A 30 -5.37 -7.42 13.33
CA MET A 30 -4.82 -6.37 14.19
C MET A 30 -5.91 -5.62 14.96
N TYR A 31 -7.05 -5.35 14.33
CA TYR A 31 -8.19 -4.71 15.00
C TYR A 31 -8.79 -5.62 16.09
N LEU A 32 -9.01 -6.89 15.78
CA LEU A 32 -9.63 -7.86 16.69
C LEU A 32 -8.76 -8.20 17.91
N SER A 33 -7.43 -8.17 17.76
CA SER A 33 -6.49 -8.58 18.82
C SER A 33 -6.27 -7.53 19.91
N GLY A 34 -6.24 -6.23 19.54
CA GLY A 34 -5.88 -5.13 20.47
C GLY A 34 -6.96 -4.10 20.72
N GLY A 35 -8.09 -4.17 19.99
CA GLY A 35 -9.12 -3.13 20.00
C GLY A 35 -8.70 -1.85 19.27
N GLU A 36 -9.64 -0.91 19.13
CA GLU A 36 -9.50 0.27 18.26
C GLU A 36 -8.30 1.17 18.60
N ALA A 37 -8.04 1.43 19.88
CA ALA A 37 -6.94 2.30 20.29
C ALA A 37 -5.55 1.71 19.94
N ALA A 38 -5.36 0.41 20.17
CA ALA A 38 -4.13 -0.27 19.77
C ALA A 38 -4.00 -0.31 18.25
N PHE A 39 -5.09 -0.63 17.55
CA PHE A 39 -5.16 -0.64 16.10
C PHE A 39 -4.73 0.69 15.46
N MET A 40 -5.29 1.82 15.91
CA MET A 40 -4.92 3.14 15.41
C MET A 40 -3.44 3.46 15.66
N GLY A 41 -2.90 3.07 16.82
CA GLY A 41 -1.48 3.22 17.12
C GLY A 41 -0.57 2.34 16.25
N HIS A 42 -1.03 1.16 15.84
CA HIS A 42 -0.29 0.32 14.91
C HIS A 42 -0.33 0.87 13.48
N ILE A 43 -1.50 1.30 12.99
CA ILE A 43 -1.65 1.87 11.65
C ILE A 43 -0.76 3.10 11.46
N LYS A 44 -0.76 4.02 12.43
CA LYS A 44 0.08 5.22 12.39
C LYS A 44 1.57 4.87 12.29
N ARG A 45 2.05 3.91 13.10
CA ARG A 45 3.45 3.47 13.04
C ARG A 45 3.83 2.81 11.71
N ILE A 46 2.91 2.03 11.14
CA ILE A 46 3.12 1.39 9.83
C ILE A 46 3.17 2.45 8.74
N GLU A 47 2.29 3.44 8.77
CA GLU A 47 2.30 4.56 7.83
C GLU A 47 3.63 5.32 7.88
N GLU A 48 4.06 5.75 9.07
CA GLU A 48 5.31 6.48 9.26
C GLU A 48 6.53 5.66 8.77
N ALA A 49 6.60 4.38 9.14
CA ALA A 49 7.71 3.50 8.74
C ALA A 49 7.71 3.21 7.23
N ALA A 50 6.53 3.05 6.62
CA ALA A 50 6.43 2.81 5.18
C ALA A 50 6.81 4.04 4.36
N VAL A 51 6.34 5.23 4.77
CA VAL A 51 6.73 6.50 4.13
C VAL A 51 8.23 6.71 4.26
N ASP A 52 8.80 6.53 5.45
CA ASP A 52 10.24 6.66 5.67
C ASP A 52 11.03 5.72 4.75
N SER A 53 10.69 4.42 4.73
CA SER A 53 11.36 3.43 3.89
C SER A 53 11.23 3.74 2.38
N ILE A 54 10.10 4.28 1.92
CA ILE A 54 9.93 4.72 0.54
C ILE A 54 10.90 5.86 0.20
N TYR A 55 11.10 6.82 1.10
CA TYR A 55 12.00 7.94 0.84
C TYR A 55 13.48 7.56 0.99
N THR A 56 13.83 6.70 1.96
CA THR A 56 15.21 6.39 2.34
C THR A 56 15.79 5.16 1.64
N ASP A 57 15.01 4.08 1.51
CA ASP A 57 15.51 2.76 1.07
C ASP A 57 15.13 2.41 -0.37
N LEU A 58 14.02 2.96 -0.89
CA LEU A 58 13.60 2.69 -2.27
C LEU A 58 14.61 3.31 -3.25
N ARG A 59 15.31 2.45 -4.00
CA ARG A 59 16.22 2.84 -5.08
C ARG A 59 15.73 2.28 -6.40
N LEU A 60 15.28 3.16 -7.29
CA LEU A 60 14.88 2.78 -8.65
C LEU A 60 16.11 2.78 -9.55
N ARG A 61 16.65 1.58 -9.81
CA ARG A 61 17.85 1.45 -10.65
C ARG A 61 17.55 1.85 -12.09
N GLY A 62 18.33 2.79 -12.64
CA GLY A 62 18.23 3.21 -14.04
C GLY A 62 17.13 4.24 -14.32
N THR A 63 16.62 4.90 -13.28
CA THR A 63 15.59 5.95 -13.38
C THR A 63 16.22 7.32 -13.13
N ASP A 64 15.76 8.37 -13.82
CA ASP A 64 16.21 9.73 -13.56
C ASP A 64 15.69 10.25 -12.21
N GLU A 65 16.41 11.20 -11.62
CA GLU A 65 16.13 11.71 -10.27
C GLU A 65 14.71 12.28 -10.14
N TRP A 66 14.19 12.92 -11.19
CA TRP A 66 12.84 13.46 -11.19
C TRP A 66 11.78 12.36 -11.20
N THR A 67 11.95 11.33 -12.02
CA THR A 67 11.05 10.17 -12.03
C THR A 67 11.12 9.41 -10.70
N GLU A 68 12.30 9.33 -10.06
CA GLU A 68 12.42 8.71 -8.73
C GLU A 68 11.63 9.46 -7.66
N VAL A 69 11.75 10.79 -7.61
CA VAL A 69 10.99 11.64 -6.69
C VAL A 69 9.47 11.47 -6.91
N LEU A 70 9.02 11.49 -8.17
CA LEU A 70 7.61 11.34 -8.51
C LEU A 70 7.06 9.96 -8.11
N VAL A 71 7.83 8.90 -8.30
CA VAL A 71 7.42 7.53 -7.91
C VAL A 71 7.36 7.41 -6.39
N LYS A 72 8.34 7.96 -5.66
CA LYS A 72 8.33 7.98 -4.19
C LYS A 72 7.12 8.74 -3.66
N GLU A 73 6.82 9.91 -4.20
CA GLU A 73 5.65 10.69 -3.80
C GLU A 73 4.34 9.93 -4.06
N LYS A 74 4.18 9.33 -5.26
CA LYS A 74 2.99 8.54 -5.59
C LYS A 74 2.84 7.31 -4.70
N ALA A 75 3.94 6.61 -4.40
CA ALA A 75 3.93 5.45 -3.53
C ALA A 75 3.53 5.84 -2.10
N SER A 76 4.09 6.92 -1.55
CA SER A 76 3.76 7.44 -0.21
C SER A 76 2.28 7.85 -0.12
N ASN A 77 1.78 8.61 -1.11
CA ASN A 77 0.38 9.01 -1.17
C ASN A 77 -0.57 7.80 -1.26
N PHE A 78 -0.17 6.75 -1.98
CA PHE A 78 -0.93 5.52 -2.07
C PHE A 78 -1.00 4.80 -0.72
N VAL A 79 0.14 4.69 0.00
CA VAL A 79 0.18 4.11 1.34
C VAL A 79 -0.72 4.86 2.32
N THR A 80 -0.60 6.18 2.40
CA THR A 80 -1.44 7.02 3.28
C THR A 80 -2.92 6.85 2.94
N THR A 81 -3.29 6.91 1.66
CA THR A 81 -4.69 6.76 1.22
C THR A 81 -5.24 5.39 1.59
N LEU A 82 -4.47 4.34 1.34
CA LEU A 82 -4.86 2.96 1.62
C LEU A 82 -5.05 2.75 3.13
N LEU A 83 -4.10 3.19 3.95
CA LEU A 83 -4.16 3.04 5.40
C LEU A 83 -5.31 3.85 6.01
N THR A 84 -5.53 5.07 5.51
CA THR A 84 -6.66 5.92 5.89
C THR A 84 -7.99 5.22 5.61
N SER A 85 -8.14 4.53 4.47
CA SER A 85 -9.38 3.83 4.12
C SER A 85 -9.81 2.77 5.13
N PHE A 86 -8.86 2.16 5.85
CA PHE A 86 -9.17 1.17 6.89
C PHE A 86 -9.64 1.79 8.21
N THR A 87 -9.33 3.07 8.44
CA THR A 87 -9.74 3.80 9.65
C THR A 87 -11.11 4.47 9.49
N PHE A 88 -11.55 4.69 8.25
CA PHE A 88 -12.81 5.37 7.92
C PHE A 88 -14.02 4.45 7.77
N ASP A 89 -13.89 3.12 7.91
CA ASP A 89 -15.02 2.18 7.89
C ASP A 89 -15.78 2.19 9.24
N ARG A 90 -16.30 3.37 9.58
CA ARG A 90 -17.37 3.59 10.55
C ARG A 90 -18.59 4.10 9.78
N ALA A 91 -19.31 3.19 9.16
CA ALA A 91 -20.70 3.38 8.75
C ALA A 91 -21.50 2.12 9.07
#